data_AF-A0A3C1SGH7-F1
#
_entry.id   AF-A0A3C1SGH7-F1
#
_cell.length_a   1.000
_cell.length_b   1.000
_cell.length_c   1.000
_cell.angle_alpha   90.00
_cell.angle_beta   90.00
_cell.angle_gamma   90.00
#
_symmetry.space_group_name_H-M   'P 1'
#
loop_
_entity.id
_entity.type
_entity.pdbx_description
1 polymer ?
#
loop_
_entity_poly.entity_id
_entity_poly.type
_entity_poly.pdbx_seq_one_letter_code
_entity_poly.pdbx_strand_id
1 'polypeptide(L)' 'MAFQKRILCIGAGYVGGPTMAMIALKCPQYKVTVVDINPRRIAEWNSDALPIY' A
#
# COMPACT_ATOMS: atom_id res chain seq x y z
N MET A 1 7.77 17.38 -8.38
CA MET A 1 6.59 17.01 -9.20
C MET A 1 5.44 16.69 -8.27
N ALA A 2 4.24 17.23 -8.51
CA ALA A 2 3.07 16.93 -7.69
C ALA A 2 2.34 15.68 -8.24
N PHE A 3 1.93 14.76 -7.37
CA PHE A 3 1.07 13.64 -7.76
C PHE A 3 -0.32 14.14 -8.17
N GLN A 4 -0.90 13.56 -9.23
CA GLN A 4 -2.22 13.96 -9.74
C GLN A 4 -3.36 13.57 -8.80
N LYS A 5 -3.23 12.45 -8.07
CA LYS A 5 -4.19 11.98 -7.06
C LYS A 5 -3.47 11.40 -5.86
N ARG A 6 -4.15 11.39 -4.71
CA ARG A 6 -3.72 10.72 -3.47
C ARG A 6 -4.80 9.73 -3.05
N ILE A 7 -4.43 8.48 -2.89
CA ILE A 7 -5.34 7.38 -2.56
C ILE A 7 -4.95 6.85 -1.18
N LEU A 8 -5.92 6.79 -0.26
CA LEU A 8 -5.77 6.19 1.06
C LEU A 8 -6.52 4.85 1.10
N CYS A 9 -5.86 3.81 1.57
CA CYS A 9 -6.48 2.53 1.87
C CYS A 9 -6.31 2.21 3.36
N ILE A 10 -7.42 1.99 4.06
CA ILE A 10 -7.44 1.55 5.46
C ILE A 10 -7.62 0.04 5.48
N GLY A 11 -6.56 -0.68 5.87
CA GLY A 11 -6.46 -2.14 5.90
C GLY A 11 -5.36 -2.65 4.97
N ALA A 12 -4.21 -3.02 5.53
CA ALA A 12 -3.05 -3.53 4.79
C ALA A 12 -3.07 -5.07 4.66
N GLY A 13 -4.26 -5.66 4.53
CA GLY A 13 -4.45 -7.12 4.42
C GLY A 13 -4.37 -7.65 2.99
N TYR A 14 -4.88 -8.88 2.81
CA TYR A 14 -4.87 -9.63 1.54
C TYR A 14 -5.49 -8.88 0.35
N VAL A 15 -6.52 -8.07 0.59
CA VAL A 15 -7.18 -7.30 -0.47
C VAL A 15 -6.51 -5.93 -0.65
N GLY A 16 -6.42 -5.16 0.43
CA GLY A 16 -5.96 -3.77 0.37
C GLY A 16 -4.53 -3.65 -0.14
N GLY A 17 -3.60 -4.45 0.39
CA GLY A 17 -2.19 -4.37 0.00
C GLY A 17 -1.93 -4.66 -1.48
N PRO A 18 -2.23 -5.88 -1.98
CA PRO A 18 -2.03 -6.23 -3.40
C PRO A 18 -2.78 -5.32 -4.37
N THR A 19 -4.01 -4.92 -4.04
CA THR A 19 -4.80 -4.01 -4.89
C THR A 19 -4.12 -2.64 -5.00
N MET A 20 -3.69 -2.08 -3.87
CA MET A 20 -3.00 -0.78 -3.84
C MET A 20 -1.61 -0.84 -4.47
N ALA A 21 -0.90 -1.96 -4.34
CA ALA A 21 0.36 -2.20 -5.03
C ALA A 21 0.17 -2.17 -6.55
N MET A 22 -0.87 -2.82 -7.08
CA MET A 22 -1.16 -2.81 -8.51
C MET A 22 -1.57 -1.44 -9.03
N ILE A 23 -2.35 -0.68 -8.26
CA ILE A 23 -2.68 0.72 -8.62
C ILE A 23 -1.43 1.59 -8.66
N ALA A 24 -0.54 1.48 -7.66
CA ALA A 24 0.71 2.23 -7.64
C ALA A 24 1.60 1.88 -8.85
N LEU A 25 1.66 0.60 -9.23
CA LEU A 25 2.42 0.13 -10.39
C LEU A 25 1.84 0.62 -11.73
N LYS A 26 0.51 0.59 -11.90
CA LYS A 26 -0.16 0.94 -13.15
C LYS A 26 -0.46 2.43 -13.29
N CYS A 27 -0.45 3.18 -12.20
CA CYS A 27 -0.74 4.62 -12.18
C CYS A 27 0.36 5.39 -11.42
N PRO A 28 1.58 5.48 -11.97
CA PRO A 28 2.73 6.10 -11.28
C PRO A 28 2.54 7.60 -10.99
N GLN A 29 1.59 8.25 -11.67
CA GLN A 29 1.21 9.64 -11.42
C GLN A 29 0.34 9.81 -10.16
N TYR A 30 -0.09 8.72 -9.51
CA TYR A 30 -0.85 8.75 -8.26
C TYR A 30 0.03 8.35 -7.08
N LYS A 31 -0.21 8.97 -5.92
CA LYS A 31 0.37 8.54 -4.64
C LYS A 31 -0.62 7.64 -3.92
N VAL A 32 -0.21 6.43 -3.61
CA VAL A 32 -0.99 5.48 -2.82
C VAL A 32 -0.41 5.40 -1.40
N THR A 33 -1.26 5.37 -0.39
CA THR A 33 -0.86 5.20 1.02
C THR A 33 -1.77 4.16 1.65
N VAL A 34 -1.18 3.07 2.12
CA VAL A 34 -1.87 1.98 2.81
C VAL A 34 -1.57 2.12 4.30
N VAL A 35 -2.62 2.11 5.13
CA VAL A 35 -2.50 2.21 6.58
C VAL A 35 -3.21 1.02 7.23
N ASP A 36 -2.75 0.64 8.41
CA ASP A 36 -3.36 -0.43 9.22
C ASP A 36 -3.16 -0.08 10.70
N ILE A 37 -4.07 -0.53 11.56
CA ILE A 37 -3.94 -0.36 13.01
C ILE A 37 -2.82 -1.23 13.58
N ASN A 38 -2.47 -2.32 12.90
CA ASN A 38 -1.40 -3.21 13.32
C ASN A 38 -0.03 -2.68 12.84
N PRO A 39 0.80 -2.09 13.73
CA PRO A 39 2.08 -1.51 13.33
C PRO A 39 3.07 -2.57 12.84
N ARG A 40 2.99 -3.81 13.35
CA ARG A 40 3.84 -4.92 12.90
C ARG A 40 3.56 -5.26 11.44
N ARG A 41 2.28 -5.30 11.04
CA ARG A 41 1.90 -5.55 9.64
C ARG A 41 2.46 -4.47 8.71
N ILE A 42 2.44 -3.20 9.12
CA ILE A 42 3.04 -2.11 8.35
C ILE A 42 4.57 -2.23 8.30
N ALA A 43 5.23 -2.68 9.38
CA ALA A 43 6.66 -2.96 9.37
C ALA A 43 7.02 -4.09 8.40
N GLU A 44 6.24 -5.18 8.37
CA GLU A 44 6.42 -6.30 7.44
C GLU A 44 6.27 -5.84 5.98
N TRP A 45 5.28 -5.00 5.67
CA TRP A 45 5.12 -4.39 4.34
C TRP A 45 6.29 -3.50 3.89
N ASN A 46 7.03 -2.91 4.82
CA ASN A 46 8.21 -2.08 4.55
C ASN A 46 9.53 -2.86 4.69
N SER A 47 9.45 -4.19 4.67
CA SER A 47 10.61 -5.09 4.76
C SER A 47 10.73 -5.94 3.50
N ASP A 48 11.81 -6.73 3.41
CA ASP A 48 12.00 -7.72 2.33
C ASP A 48 11.09 -8.96 2.48
N ALA A 49 10.40 -9.12 3.62
CA ALA A 49 9.50 -10.24 3.92
C ALA A 49 8.04 -9.74 4.05
N LEU A 50 7.29 -9.83 2.95
CA LEU A 50 5.91 -9.35 2.90
C LEU A 50 4.96 -10.21 3.76
N PRO A 51 3.91 -9.63 4.37
CA PRO A 51 3.01 -10.33 5.30
C PRO A 51 1.93 -11.16 4.59
N ILE A 52 2.14 -11.55 3.32
CA ILE A 52 1.15 -12.25 2.49
C ILE A 52 1.85 -13.38 1.72
N TYR A 53 1.22 -14.56 1.70
CA TYR A 53 1.67 -15.78 1.02
C TYR A 53 0.67 -16.22 -0.04
#